data_AF-A0A109V4A6-F1
#
_entry.id   AF-A0A109V4A6-F1
#
_cell.length_a   1.000
_cell.length_b   1.000
_cell.length_c   1.000
_cell.angle_alpha   90.00
_cell.angle_beta   90.00
_cell.angle_gamma   90.00
#
_symmetry.space_group_name_H-M   'P 1'
#
loop_
_entity.id
_entity.type
_entity.pdbx_description
1 polymer ?
#
loop_
_entity_poly.entity_id
_entity_poly.type
_entity_poly.pdbx_seq_one_letter_code
_entity_poly.pdbx_strand_id
1 'polypeptide(L)' 'MDAGGGNYYVIRWDPKAQSDDDLKRMIVESMRKGAKRVMVVVKSDDISYMERAREVLANFIAQTIVVVREKEVSRT' A
#
# COMPACT_ATOMS: atom_id res chain seq x y z
N MET A 1 -23.21 -6.22 -11.52
CA MET A 1 -22.39 -5.47 -12.49
C MET A 1 -20.98 -5.44 -11.93
N ASP A 2 -20.11 -6.29 -12.47
CA ASP A 2 -18.69 -6.36 -12.08
C ASP A 2 -17.89 -5.30 -12.82
N ALA A 3 -17.30 -4.38 -12.06
CA ALA A 3 -16.23 -3.51 -12.51
C ALA A 3 -14.99 -3.77 -11.64
N GLY A 4 -14.03 -4.54 -12.16
CA GLY A 4 -12.62 -4.43 -11.79
C GLY A 4 -12.17 -4.85 -10.38
N GLY A 5 -12.91 -5.69 -9.66
CA GLY A 5 -12.56 -6.19 -8.32
C GLY A 5 -11.34 -7.14 -8.29
N GLY A 6 -10.15 -6.65 -8.66
CA GLY A 6 -8.90 -7.36 -8.40
C GLY A 6 -8.74 -7.53 -6.89
N ASN A 7 -8.56 -8.76 -6.42
CA ASN A 7 -8.46 -9.08 -5.00
C ASN A 7 -7.11 -8.54 -4.44
N TYR A 8 -7.07 -7.27 -4.00
CA TYR A 8 -5.89 -6.65 -3.40
C TYR A 8 -5.83 -6.95 -1.91
N TYR A 9 -4.64 -7.29 -1.41
CA TYR A 9 -4.36 -7.22 0.02
C TYR A 9 -4.11 -5.77 0.41
N VAL A 10 -4.96 -5.21 1.28
CA VAL A 10 -4.90 -3.79 1.64
C VAL A 10 -4.03 -3.58 2.86
N ILE A 11 -2.94 -2.84 2.68
CA ILE A 11 -2.06 -2.33 3.73
C ILE A 11 -2.44 -0.88 3.97
N ARG A 12 -2.73 -0.54 5.23
CA ARG A 12 -2.93 0.85 5.66
C ARG A 12 -1.72 1.25 6.49
N TRP A 13 -0.93 2.19 5.99
CA TRP A 13 0.29 2.65 6.64
C TRP A 13 0.14 4.11 7.09
N ASP A 14 0.43 4.34 8.36
CA ASP A 14 0.46 5.68 8.96
C ASP A 14 1.92 6.15 9.08
N PRO A 15 2.40 7.02 8.20
CA PRO A 15 3.80 7.46 8.22
C PRO A 15 4.15 8.35 9.41
N LYS A 16 3.17 8.82 10.18
CA LYS A 16 3.38 9.62 11.40
C LYS A 16 3.53 8.75 12.64
N ALA A 17 3.02 7.52 12.60
CA ALA A 17 3.06 6.57 13.70
C ALA A 17 3.93 5.34 13.42
N GLN A 18 4.25 5.06 12.15
CA GLN A 18 4.95 3.87 11.69
C GLN A 18 6.14 4.27 10.82
N SER A 19 7.22 3.53 10.95
CA SER A 19 8.45 3.69 10.16
C SER A 19 8.30 3.09 8.75
N ASP A 20 9.29 3.34 7.90
CA ASP A 20 9.38 2.71 6.57
C ASP A 20 9.63 1.19 6.69
N ASP A 21 10.34 0.76 7.74
CA ASP A 21 10.56 -0.65 8.05
C ASP A 21 9.27 -1.38 8.44
N ASP A 22 8.34 -0.68 9.10
CA ASP A 22 7.01 -1.23 9.40
C ASP A 22 6.23 -1.49 8.11
N LEU A 23 6.23 -0.54 7.16
CA LEU A 23 5.62 -0.73 5.84
C LEU A 23 6.25 -1.92 5.11
N LYS A 24 7.58 -2.00 5.09
CA LYS A 24 8.31 -3.11 4.49
C LYS A 24 7.91 -4.46 5.10
N ARG A 25 7.82 -4.53 6.43
CA ARG A 25 7.41 -5.73 7.15
C ARG A 25 5.98 -6.13 6.81
N MET A 26 5.04 -5.18 6.79
CA MET A 26 3.65 -5.44 6.42
C MET A 26 3.52 -6.01 5.00
N ILE A 27 4.32 -5.51 4.05
CA ILE A 27 4.36 -6.01 2.67
C ILE A 27 4.87 -7.46 2.65
N VAL A 28 6.01 -7.74 3.30
CA VAL A 28 6.56 -9.10 3.37
C VAL A 28 5.58 -10.08 4.02
N GLU A 29 4.92 -9.67 5.11
CA GLU A 29 3.92 -10.50 5.79
C GLU A 29 2.71 -10.77 4.89
N SER A 30 2.27 -9.80 4.08
CA SER A 30 1.19 -10.00 3.12
C SER A 30 1.57 -11.03 2.04
N MET A 31 2.80 -10.94 1.52
CA MET A 31 3.31 -11.87 0.52
C MET A 31 3.45 -13.29 1.09
N ARG A 32 3.92 -13.42 2.34
CA ARG A 32 3.96 -14.71 3.05
C ARG A 32 2.58 -15.35 3.21
N LYS A 33 1.53 -14.53 3.29
CA LYS A 33 0.12 -14.98 3.32
C LYS A 33 -0.45 -15.27 1.93
N GLY A 34 0.35 -15.18 0.87
CA GLY A 34 -0.06 -15.46 -0.50
C GLY A 34 -0.71 -14.29 -1.22
N ALA A 35 -0.57 -13.05 -0.71
CA ALA A 35 -1.04 -11.87 -1.43
C ALA A 35 -0.35 -11.75 -2.79
N LYS A 36 -1.15 -11.77 -3.87
CA LYS A 36 -0.66 -11.64 -5.25
C LYS A 36 -0.63 -10.18 -5.75
N ARG A 37 -1.31 -9.29 -5.03
CA ARG A 37 -1.44 -7.86 -5.31
C ARG A 37 -1.60 -7.15 -3.98
N VAL A 38 -0.89 -6.04 -3.79
CA VAL A 38 -0.92 -5.27 -2.55
C VAL A 38 -1.35 -3.85 -2.88
N MET A 39 -2.30 -3.31 -2.12
CA MET A 39 -2.66 -1.90 -2.18
C MET A 39 -2.17 -1.22 -0.90
N VAL A 40 -1.36 -0.17 -1.03
CA VAL A 40 -0.87 0.61 0.11
C VAL A 40 -1.66 1.90 0.18
N VAL A 41 -2.44 2.05 1.25
CA VAL A 41 -3.14 3.28 1.60
C VAL A 41 -2.28 4.04 2.58
N VAL A 42 -1.77 5.19 2.15
CA VAL A 42 -0.99 6.11 2.99
C VAL A 42 -1.97 7.02 3.73
N LYS A 43 -1.97 6.97 5.07
CA LYS A 43 -2.83 7.81 5.93
C LYS A 43 -2.27 9.22 6.10
N SER A 44 -2.01 9.89 4.99
CA SER A 44 -1.56 11.28 4.99
C SER A 44 -1.89 11.92 3.65
N ASP A 45 -2.19 13.23 3.68
CA ASP A 45 -2.36 14.05 2.48
C ASP A 45 -1.02 14.63 1.97
N ASP A 46 0.05 14.52 2.75
CA ASP A 46 1.37 15.05 2.39
C ASP A 46 2.07 14.13 1.38
N ILE A 47 2.42 14.71 0.23
CA ILE A 47 2.99 14.02 -0.92
C ILE A 47 4.36 13.39 -0.63
N SER A 48 5.13 13.95 0.31
CA SER A 48 6.44 13.42 0.69
C SER A 48 6.33 12.00 1.25
N TYR A 49 5.24 11.67 1.95
CA TYR A 49 5.02 10.31 2.45
C TYR A 49 4.61 9.33 1.34
N MET A 50 4.01 9.82 0.25
CA MET A 50 3.72 9.01 -0.93
C MET A 50 5.03 8.66 -1.66
N GLU A 51 5.95 9.61 -1.75
CA GLU A 51 7.29 9.38 -2.31
C GLU A 51 8.07 8.36 -1.47
N ARG A 52 8.06 8.50 -0.14
CA ARG A 52 8.66 7.52 0.77
C ARG A 52 8.06 6.12 0.62
N ALA A 53 6.72 6.02 0.56
CA ALA A 53 6.07 4.75 0.28
C ALA A 53 6.56 4.18 -1.06
N ARG A 54 6.63 4.98 -2.13
CA ARG A 54 7.14 4.56 -3.44
C ARG A 54 8.58 4.03 -3.37
N GLU A 55 9.46 4.66 -2.59
CA GLU A 55 10.84 4.20 -2.39
C GLU A 55 10.89 2.84 -1.67
N VAL A 56 10.08 2.66 -0.62
CA VAL A 56 9.95 1.36 0.04
C VAL A 56 9.47 0.29 -0.96
N LEU A 57 8.47 0.63 -1.77
CA LEU A 57 7.88 -0.26 -2.77
C LEU A 57 8.84 -0.60 -3.91
N ALA A 58 9.74 0.31 -4.29
CA ALA A 58 10.75 0.07 -5.32
C ALA A 58 11.70 -1.09 -4.98
N ASN A 59 11.84 -1.44 -3.70
CA ASN A 59 12.61 -2.60 -3.26
C ASN A 59 11.93 -3.96 -3.56
N PHE A 60 10.67 -3.96 -4.02
CA PHE A 60 9.90 -5.16 -4.30
C PHE A 60 9.69 -5.31 -5.81
N ILE A 61 10.42 -6.25 -6.44
CA ILE A 61 10.57 -6.32 -7.90
C ILE A 61 9.33 -6.81 -8.68
N ALA A 62 8.31 -7.44 -8.08
CA ALA A 62 7.13 -7.83 -8.85
C ALA A 62 5.90 -8.10 -7.98
N GLN A 63 4.85 -7.29 -8.16
CA GLN A 63 3.42 -7.64 -8.19
C GLN A 63 2.60 -6.36 -7.94
N THR A 64 1.98 -5.81 -8.99
CA THR A 64 1.07 -4.65 -9.02
C THR A 64 0.79 -4.02 -7.66
N ILE A 65 1.59 -3.01 -7.30
CA ILE A 65 1.40 -2.24 -6.07
C ILE A 65 0.70 -0.95 -6.44
N VAL A 66 -0.51 -0.76 -5.91
CA VAL A 66 -1.32 0.45 -6.14
C VAL A 66 -1.26 1.30 -4.88
N VAL A 67 -0.85 2.55 -5.02
CA VAL A 67 -0.84 3.52 -3.92
C VAL A 67 -2.08 4.40 -4.06
N VAL A 68 -2.91 4.45 -3.02
CA VAL A 68 -4.17 5.23 -3.02
C VAL A 68 -4.19 6.16 -1.81
N ARG A 69 -4.69 7.37 -2.01
CA ARG A 69 -4.88 8.34 -0.91
C ARG A 69 -6.15 8.03 -0.13
N GLU A 70 -6.14 8.27 1.18
CA GLU A 70 -7.28 7.98 2.06
C GLU A 70 -8.59 8.69 1.62
N LYS A 71 -8.51 9.91 1.08
CA LYS A 71 -9.67 10.64 0.54
C LYS A 71 -10.31 10.00 -0.71
N GLU A 72 -9.59 9.12 -1.39
CA GLU A 72 -10.09 8.43 -2.59
C GLU A 72 -10.75 7.09 -2.24
N VAL A 73 -10.47 6.54 -1.05
CA VAL A 73 -11.07 5.28 -0.57
C VAL A 73 -12.51 5.48 -0.09
N SER A 74 -12.86 6.67 0.41
CA SER A 74 -14.18 6.98 0.98
C SER A 74 -15.31 7.20 -0.06
N ARG A 75 -15.04 6.96 -1.35
CA ARG A 75 -16.00 7.10 -2.45
C ARG A 75 -16.25 5.81 -3.25
N THR A 76 -15.76 4.67 -2.76
CA THR A 76 -15.94 3.33 -3.37
C THR A 76 -16.63 2.42 -2.37
#